data_AF-F4W955-F1
#
_entry.id   AF-F4W955-F1
#
_cell.length_a   1.000
_cell.length_b   1.000
_cell.length_c   1.000
_cell.angle_alpha   90.00
_cell.angle_beta   90.00
_cell.angle_gamma   90.00
#
_symmetry.space_group_name_H-M   'P 1'
#
loop_
_entity.id
_entity.type
_entity.pdbx_description
1 polymer ?
#
loop_
_entity_poly.entity_id
_entity_poly.type
_entity_poly.pdbx_seq_one_letter_code
_entity_poly.pdbx_strand_id
1 'polypeptide(L)'
;MAYPTWIVFFSNETKFEDFFFEIYVPFDCKFMVIQNSPNVIGREIITEVYQVDKGRELRSSQFGIWDIRNGLKGPKHGLFLRRNNLFGQNIRVTSIHDPPISLFHRNERNEITKISGFFGEVILLLQEALNCTFTYKEAKSWGMCLPNGSCTGAIGMLMNNDVDFAATEFMMTSDRLDAISFTTPIYTTK
;
A
#
# COMPACT_ATOMS: atom_id res chain seq x y z
N MET A 1 -4.92 -0.28 12.19
CA MET A 1 -5.58 -1.57 12.50
C MET A 1 -4.53 -2.67 12.48
N ALA A 2 -4.56 -3.59 13.44
CA ALA A 2 -3.68 -4.76 13.40
C ALA A 2 -4.34 -5.83 12.54
N TYR A 3 -3.79 -6.09 11.35
CA TYR A 3 -4.25 -7.20 10.52
C TYR A 3 -3.93 -8.53 11.19
N PRO A 4 -4.78 -9.55 10.99
CA PRO A 4 -4.54 -10.88 11.54
C PRO A 4 -3.20 -11.44 11.04
N THR A 5 -2.51 -12.16 11.92
CA THR A 5 -1.29 -12.90 11.57
C THR A 5 -1.67 -14.36 11.37
N TRP A 6 -1.34 -14.91 10.20
CA TRP A 6 -1.66 -16.27 9.81
C TRP A 6 -0.37 -17.08 9.67
N ILE A 7 -0.40 -18.30 10.18
CA ILE A 7 0.66 -19.29 10.01
C ILE A 7 0.01 -20.57 9.52
N VAL A 8 0.48 -21.09 8.40
CA VAL A 8 -0.02 -22.33 7.81
C VAL A 8 1.16 -23.25 7.52
N PHE A 9 0.99 -24.54 7.82
CA PHE A 9 1.99 -25.57 7.57
C PHE A 9 1.62 -26.30 6.27
N PHE A 10 2.53 -26.31 5.31
CA PHE A 10 2.37 -27.00 4.04
C PHE A 10 3.20 -28.27 4.04
N SER A 11 2.67 -29.30 3.36
CA SER A 11 3.52 -30.41 2.94
C SER A 11 4.46 -29.94 1.83
N ASN A 12 5.53 -30.71 1.56
CA ASN A 12 6.51 -30.33 0.55
C ASN A 12 5.95 -30.43 -0.89
N GLU A 13 4.87 -31.18 -1.09
CA GLU A 13 4.18 -31.32 -2.37
C GLU A 13 3.19 -30.18 -2.64
N THR A 14 2.78 -29.45 -1.60
CA THR A 14 1.80 -28.36 -1.73
C THR A 14 2.45 -27.15 -2.38
N LYS A 15 1.97 -26.79 -3.57
CA LYS A 15 2.42 -25.61 -4.30
C LYS A 15 1.63 -24.37 -3.87
N PHE A 16 2.31 -23.23 -3.90
CA PHE A 16 1.73 -21.97 -3.44
C PHE A 16 0.68 -21.49 -4.43
N GLU A 17 0.95 -21.64 -5.72
CA GLU A 17 0.08 -21.21 -6.80
C GLU A 17 -1.28 -21.93 -6.72
N ASP A 18 -1.27 -23.23 -6.39
CA ASP A 18 -2.48 -24.04 -6.29
C ASP A 18 -3.32 -23.67 -5.06
N PHE A 19 -2.68 -23.51 -3.89
CA PHE A 19 -3.40 -23.17 -2.66
C PHE A 19 -3.95 -21.73 -2.68
N PHE A 20 -3.17 -20.77 -3.18
CA PHE A 20 -3.54 -19.35 -3.18
C PHE A 20 -4.26 -18.90 -4.45
N PHE A 21 -4.63 -19.82 -5.36
CA PHE A 21 -5.23 -19.49 -6.66
C PHE A 21 -6.44 -18.54 -6.55
N GLU A 22 -7.33 -18.75 -5.58
CA GLU A 22 -8.51 -17.90 -5.32
C GLU A 22 -8.45 -17.14 -3.98
N ILE A 23 -7.26 -17.10 -3.35
CA ILE A 23 -7.09 -16.48 -2.04
C ILE A 23 -6.33 -15.17 -2.21
N TYR A 24 -7.01 -14.05 -1.94
CA TYR A 24 -6.35 -12.76 -1.84
C TYR A 24 -5.68 -12.61 -0.48
N VAL A 25 -4.35 -12.47 -0.46
CA VAL A 25 -3.58 -12.16 0.75
C VAL A 25 -3.16 -10.68 0.71
N PRO A 26 -3.79 -9.80 1.52
CA PRO A 26 -3.52 -8.36 1.47
C PRO A 26 -2.07 -8.00 1.78
N PHE A 27 -1.61 -6.88 1.22
CA PHE A 27 -0.24 -6.40 1.34
C PHE A 27 0.22 -6.09 2.77
N ASP A 28 -0.68 -5.73 3.67
CA ASP A 28 -0.42 -5.47 5.09
C ASP A 28 -0.67 -6.69 6.00
N CYS A 29 -1.14 -7.80 5.42
CA CYS A 29 -1.33 -9.05 6.12
C CYS A 29 0.00 -9.77 6.35
N LYS A 30 0.18 -10.31 7.57
CA LYS A 30 1.30 -11.20 7.92
C LYS A 30 0.87 -12.64 7.71
N PHE A 31 1.00 -13.14 6.49
CA PHE A 31 0.74 -14.54 6.17
C PHE A 31 2.05 -15.28 5.97
N MET A 32 2.26 -16.35 6.74
CA MET A 32 3.47 -17.16 6.70
C MET A 32 3.13 -18.62 6.40
N VAL A 33 3.87 -19.20 5.46
CA VAL A 33 3.83 -20.61 5.10
C VAL A 33 5.10 -21.28 5.63
N ILE A 34 4.93 -22.39 6.33
CA ILE A 34 6.03 -23.19 6.89
C ILE A 34 6.12 -24.50 6.13
N GLN A 35 7.31 -24.81 5.61
CA GLN A 35 7.61 -26.07 4.92
C GLN A 35 8.94 -26.65 5.40
N ASN A 36 9.05 -27.98 5.34
CA ASN A 36 10.29 -28.65 5.68
C ASN A 36 11.40 -28.26 4.71
N SER A 37 12.60 -28.05 5.23
CA SER A 37 13.77 -27.86 4.40
C SER A 37 14.08 -29.16 3.64
N PRO A 38 14.21 -29.12 2.30
CA PRO A 38 14.46 -30.33 1.51
C PRO A 38 15.83 -30.96 1.82
N ASN A 39 16.77 -30.18 2.35
CA ASN A 39 18.18 -30.57 2.50
C ASN A 39 18.60 -30.82 3.95
N VAL A 40 17.80 -30.41 4.95
CA VAL A 40 18.21 -30.44 6.35
C VAL A 40 17.06 -30.93 7.22
N ILE A 41 17.26 -32.10 7.84
CA ILE A 41 16.28 -32.71 8.74
C ILE A 41 16.07 -31.82 9.98
N GLY A 42 14.81 -31.61 10.35
CA GLY A 42 14.44 -30.82 11.53
C GLY A 42 14.64 -29.31 11.36
N ARG A 43 14.76 -28.83 10.11
CA ARG A 43 14.79 -27.42 9.76
C ARG A 43 13.54 -27.07 8.94
N GLU A 44 12.87 -26.01 9.35
CA GLU A 44 11.70 -25.47 8.68
C GLU A 44 12.06 -24.15 7.98
N ILE A 45 11.57 -23.96 6.76
CA ILE A 45 11.66 -22.71 6.01
C ILE A 45 10.34 -21.97 6.19
N ILE A 46 10.44 -20.71 6.59
CA ILE A 46 9.28 -19.83 6.76
C ILE A 46 9.28 -18.83 5.63
N THR A 47 8.22 -18.85 4.83
CA THR A 47 8.05 -18.00 3.66
C THR A 47 6.86 -17.08 3.90
N GLU A 48 7.06 -15.76 3.78
CA GLU A 48 5.95 -14.83 3.76
C GLU A 48 5.32 -14.79 2.37
N VAL A 49 3.99 -14.65 2.32
CA VAL A 49 3.22 -14.57 1.08
C VAL A 49 2.25 -13.39 1.13
N TYR A 50 2.05 -12.71 0.01
CA TYR A 50 1.14 -11.56 -0.12
C TYR A 50 0.90 -11.20 -1.59
N GLN A 51 -0.08 -10.36 -1.85
CA GLN A 51 -0.27 -9.68 -3.14
C GLN A 51 -0.24 -8.17 -2.90
N VAL A 52 0.32 -7.42 -3.86
CA VAL A 52 0.34 -5.95 -3.79
C VAL A 52 -1.07 -5.37 -3.87
N ASP A 53 -1.92 -5.99 -4.71
CA ASP A 53 -3.32 -5.64 -4.88
C ASP A 53 -4.09 -6.88 -5.36
N LYS A 54 -5.41 -6.86 -5.24
CA LYS A 54 -6.27 -7.99 -5.64
C LYS A 54 -6.12 -8.26 -7.14
N GLY A 55 -5.89 -9.52 -7.50
CA GLY A 55 -5.69 -9.94 -8.90
C GLY A 55 -4.26 -9.73 -9.43
N ARG A 56 -3.34 -9.19 -8.62
CA ARG A 56 -1.90 -9.21 -8.92
C ARG A 56 -1.29 -10.57 -8.62
N GLU A 57 -0.09 -10.79 -9.17
CA GLU A 57 0.71 -11.99 -8.93
C GLU A 57 0.99 -12.18 -7.43
N LEU A 58 0.94 -13.44 -6.97
CA LEU A 58 1.35 -13.82 -5.62
C LEU A 58 2.85 -13.56 -5.46
N ARG A 59 3.21 -12.82 -4.42
CA ARG A 59 4.59 -12.57 -4.03
C ARG A 59 4.93 -13.44 -2.84
N SER A 60 6.11 -14.03 -2.89
CA SER A 60 6.68 -14.81 -1.79
C SER A 60 8.11 -14.41 -1.54
N SER A 61 8.52 -14.45 -0.27
CA SER A 61 9.91 -14.21 0.12
C SER A 61 10.23 -14.99 1.39
N GLN A 62 11.47 -15.43 1.52
CA GLN A 62 11.88 -16.14 2.72
C GLN A 62 11.90 -15.18 3.91
N PHE A 63 11.00 -15.41 4.86
CA PHE A 63 10.91 -14.65 6.10
C PHE A 63 11.98 -15.07 7.08
N GLY A 64 12.23 -16.37 7.19
CA GLY A 64 13.17 -16.91 8.17
C GLY A 64 13.35 -18.42 8.07
N ILE A 65 14.10 -18.93 9.04
CA ILE A 65 14.34 -20.36 9.23
C ILE A 65 14.09 -20.67 10.69
N TRP A 66 13.47 -21.82 10.96
CA TRP A 66 13.38 -22.36 12.32
C TRP A 66 14.10 -23.70 12.39
N ASP A 67 14.82 -23.93 13.47
CA ASP A 67 15.35 -25.25 13.82
C ASP A 67 15.36 -25.44 15.34
N ILE A 68 15.39 -26.70 15.79
CA ILE A 68 15.27 -27.03 17.21
C ILE A 68 16.45 -26.53 18.07
N ARG A 69 17.63 -26.33 17.47
CA ARG A 69 18.85 -25.95 18.20
C ARG A 69 18.94 -24.43 18.39
N ASN A 70 18.59 -23.67 17.37
CA ASN A 70 18.78 -22.22 17.32
C ASN A 70 17.46 -21.43 17.43
N GLY A 71 16.31 -22.11 17.34
CA GLY A 71 15.00 -21.47 17.33
C GLY A 71 14.73 -20.72 16.01
N LEU A 72 13.87 -19.70 16.08
CA LEU A 72 13.51 -18.88 14.93
C LEU A 72 14.59 -17.84 14.62
N LYS A 73 15.19 -17.93 13.44
CA LYS A 73 15.98 -16.85 12.84
C LYS A 73 15.11 -16.08 11.85
N GLY A 74 14.46 -15.03 12.36
CA GLY A 74 13.57 -14.14 11.59
C GLY A 74 14.30 -12.98 10.88
N PRO A 75 13.54 -12.09 10.22
CA PRO A 75 14.12 -10.97 9.50
C PRO A 75 14.53 -9.84 10.45
N LYS A 76 15.52 -9.04 10.03
CA LYS A 76 15.98 -7.85 10.78
C LYS A 76 15.08 -6.63 10.60
N HIS A 77 14.40 -6.53 9.46
CA HIS A 77 13.60 -5.37 9.07
C HIS A 77 12.11 -5.62 9.27
N GLY A 78 11.35 -4.56 9.56
CA GLY A 78 9.88 -4.59 9.66
C GLY A 78 9.19 -4.90 8.33
N LEU A 79 7.88 -5.15 8.37
CA LEU A 79 7.08 -5.62 7.23
C LEU A 79 7.28 -4.77 5.97
N PHE A 80 7.03 -3.46 6.06
CA PHE A 80 7.05 -2.56 4.90
C PHE A 80 8.45 -2.34 4.34
N LEU A 81 9.50 -2.45 5.15
CA LEU A 81 10.88 -2.36 4.67
C LEU A 81 11.28 -3.57 3.83
N ARG A 82 10.69 -4.75 4.09
CA ARG A 82 10.89 -5.95 3.26
C ARG A 82 10.01 -5.97 2.02
N ARG A 83 8.88 -5.25 2.06
CA ARG A 83 7.92 -5.11 0.96
C ARG A 83 8.03 -3.72 0.33
N ASN A 84 9.24 -3.20 0.16
CA ASN A 84 9.45 -1.82 -0.32
C ASN A 84 9.36 -1.67 -1.86
N ASN A 85 8.88 -2.69 -2.57
CA ASN A 85 8.73 -2.68 -4.02
C ASN A 85 7.30 -3.10 -4.37
N LEU A 86 6.58 -2.22 -5.07
CA LEU A 86 5.20 -2.40 -5.49
C LEU A 86 5.07 -2.89 -6.93
N PHE A 87 6.18 -3.24 -7.58
CA PHE A 87 6.25 -3.92 -8.88
C PHE A 87 5.45 -3.21 -9.99
N GLY A 88 5.52 -1.88 -10.03
CA GLY A 88 4.81 -1.06 -11.01
C GLY A 88 3.30 -0.97 -10.77
N GLN A 89 2.82 -1.24 -9.55
CA GLN A 89 1.41 -1.04 -9.20
C GLN A 89 0.99 0.40 -9.49
N ASN A 90 -0.15 0.55 -10.17
CA ASN A 90 -0.74 1.87 -10.36
C ASN A 90 -1.52 2.28 -9.11
N ILE A 91 -1.23 3.46 -8.59
CA ILE A 91 -1.92 4.08 -7.47
C ILE A 91 -2.69 5.28 -8.03
N ARG A 92 -4.00 5.33 -7.78
CA ARG A 92 -4.87 6.41 -8.24
C ARG A 92 -4.79 7.56 -7.25
N VAL A 93 -4.34 8.72 -7.70
CA VAL A 93 -4.09 9.88 -6.86
C VAL A 93 -5.06 11.00 -7.18
N THR A 94 -5.59 11.65 -6.15
CA THR A 94 -6.24 12.95 -6.31
C THR A 94 -5.42 14.09 -5.73
N SER A 95 -5.60 15.29 -6.27
CA SER A 95 -5.07 16.53 -5.73
C SER A 95 -6.03 17.65 -6.09
N ILE A 96 -5.79 18.84 -5.55
CA ILE A 96 -6.47 20.08 -5.89
C ILE A 96 -5.48 20.97 -6.63
N HIS A 97 -6.01 21.83 -7.50
CA HIS A 97 -5.21 22.87 -8.13
C HIS A 97 -5.08 24.05 -7.17
N ASP A 98 -3.98 24.11 -6.43
CA ASP A 98 -3.67 25.16 -5.46
C ASP A 98 -2.20 25.59 -5.57
N PRO A 99 -1.85 26.45 -6.53
CA PRO A 99 -0.48 26.93 -6.69
C PRO A 99 -0.02 27.75 -5.46
N PRO A 100 1.23 27.57 -4.96
CA PRO A 100 2.31 26.77 -5.54
C PRO A 100 2.37 25.32 -5.02
N ILE A 101 1.42 24.90 -4.20
CA ILE A 101 1.44 23.61 -3.50
C ILE A 101 1.22 22.45 -4.46
N SER A 102 0.24 22.59 -5.35
CA SER A 102 -0.10 21.59 -6.38
C SER A 102 -0.52 22.26 -7.69
N LEU A 103 0.18 21.95 -8.77
CA LEU A 103 -0.17 22.36 -10.13
C LEU A 103 -0.30 21.16 -11.06
N PHE A 104 -1.36 21.13 -11.86
CA PHE A 104 -1.59 20.07 -12.84
C PHE A 104 -0.98 20.42 -14.19
N HIS A 105 -0.24 19.48 -14.76
CA HIS A 105 0.20 19.50 -16.14
C HIS A 105 -0.68 18.58 -16.94
N ARG A 106 -1.19 19.09 -18.07
CA ARG A 106 -2.10 18.33 -18.94
C ARG A 106 -1.50 18.14 -20.32
N ASN A 107 -1.82 17.01 -20.94
CA ASN A 107 -1.50 16.78 -22.34
C ASN A 107 -2.53 17.46 -23.27
N GLU A 108 -2.34 17.31 -24.58
CA GLU A 108 -3.25 17.84 -25.62
C GLU A 108 -4.67 17.27 -25.54
N ARG A 109 -4.87 16.11 -24.88
CA ARG A 109 -6.17 15.48 -24.63
C ARG A 109 -6.82 15.95 -23.33
N ASN A 110 -6.23 16.93 -22.66
CA ASN A 110 -6.66 17.48 -21.38
C ASN A 110 -6.58 16.47 -20.20
N GLU A 111 -5.80 15.40 -20.36
CA GLU A 111 -5.52 14.41 -19.31
C GLU A 111 -4.37 14.89 -18.44
N ILE A 112 -4.46 14.67 -17.13
CA ILE A 112 -3.42 15.07 -16.18
C ILE A 112 -2.25 14.07 -16.27
N THR A 113 -1.09 14.56 -16.69
CA THR A 113 0.12 13.73 -16.87
C THR A 113 1.09 13.86 -15.69
N LYS A 114 1.07 14.99 -14.99
CA LYS A 114 1.98 15.26 -13.87
C LYS A 114 1.35 16.27 -12.89
N ILE A 115 1.71 16.12 -11.62
CA ILE A 115 1.54 17.16 -10.60
C ILE A 115 2.92 17.76 -10.31
N SER A 116 3.02 19.07 -10.23
CA SER A 116 4.20 19.79 -9.73
C SER A 116 3.86 20.60 -8.49
N GLY A 117 4.85 21.23 -7.87
CA GLY A 117 4.71 21.84 -6.56
C GLY A 117 5.15 20.86 -5.48
N PHE A 118 4.90 21.20 -4.22
CA PHE A 118 5.37 20.43 -3.08
C PHE A 118 4.90 18.97 -3.11
N PHE A 119 3.59 18.72 -3.31
CA PHE A 119 3.08 17.34 -3.37
C PHE A 119 3.46 16.63 -4.68
N GLY A 120 3.73 17.37 -5.76
CA GLY A 120 4.29 16.80 -6.98
C GLY A 120 5.65 16.14 -6.73
N GLU A 121 6.55 16.83 -6.02
CA GLU A 121 7.86 16.28 -5.65
C GLU A 121 7.74 15.09 -4.69
N VAL A 122 6.83 15.16 -3.72
CA VAL A 122 6.56 14.03 -2.80
C VAL A 122 6.10 12.79 -3.58
N ILE A 123 5.18 12.95 -4.53
CA ILE A 123 4.71 11.84 -5.37
C ILE A 123 5.84 11.26 -6.22
N LEU A 124 6.73 12.08 -6.78
CA LEU A 124 7.89 11.60 -7.54
C LEU A 124 8.83 10.75 -6.67
N LEU A 125 9.15 11.23 -5.47
CA LEU A 125 9.99 10.49 -4.52
C LEU A 125 9.35 9.16 -4.11
N LEU A 126 8.05 9.14 -3.88
CA LEU A 126 7.30 7.90 -3.59
C LEU A 126 7.32 6.94 -4.78
N GLN A 127 7.18 7.45 -6.00
CA GLN A 127 7.20 6.65 -7.22
C GLN A 127 8.51 5.87 -7.34
N GLU A 128 9.63 6.57 -7.15
CA GLU A 128 10.97 6.01 -7.22
C GLU A 128 11.25 5.04 -6.07
N ALA A 129 10.93 5.44 -4.83
CA ALA A 129 11.23 4.65 -3.65
C ALA A 129 10.42 3.35 -3.57
N LEU A 130 9.19 3.35 -4.09
CA LEU A 130 8.27 2.22 -4.00
C LEU A 130 8.16 1.41 -5.30
N ASN A 131 8.77 1.88 -6.40
CA ASN A 131 8.61 1.29 -7.73
C ASN A 131 7.12 1.08 -8.09
N CYS A 132 6.37 2.17 -8.10
CA CYS A 132 4.94 2.21 -8.48
C CYS A 132 4.72 3.20 -9.63
N THR A 133 3.48 3.29 -10.10
CA THR A 133 3.05 4.33 -11.07
C THR A 133 1.84 5.06 -10.52
N PHE A 134 1.58 6.26 -11.05
CA PHE A 134 0.46 7.09 -10.60
C PHE A 134 -0.44 7.50 -11.76
N THR A 135 -1.75 7.45 -11.52
CA THR A 135 -2.76 8.11 -12.36
C THR A 135 -3.47 9.18 -11.56
N TYR A 136 -3.72 10.32 -12.19
CA TYR A 136 -4.21 11.51 -11.49
C TYR A 136 -5.67 11.82 -11.82
N LYS A 137 -6.43 12.19 -10.80
CA LYS A 137 -7.76 12.78 -10.92
C LYS A 137 -7.82 14.09 -10.14
N GLU A 138 -8.23 15.16 -10.80
CA GLU A 138 -8.42 16.44 -10.12
C GLU A 138 -9.69 16.42 -9.25
N ALA A 139 -9.53 16.84 -8.00
CA ALA A 139 -10.64 17.18 -7.13
C ALA A 139 -10.95 18.67 -7.25
N LYS A 140 -12.25 19.01 -7.28
CA LYS A 140 -12.71 20.41 -7.33
C LYS A 140 -12.60 21.13 -5.98
N SER A 141 -12.43 20.40 -4.89
CA SER A 141 -12.28 20.91 -3.52
C SER A 141 -11.70 19.82 -2.60
N TRP A 142 -11.21 20.20 -1.42
CA TRP A 142 -10.79 19.24 -0.38
C TRP A 142 -11.93 18.33 0.07
N GLY A 143 -13.14 18.89 0.11
CA GLY A 143 -14.33 18.16 0.51
C GLY A 143 -14.71 18.38 1.97
N MET A 144 -15.97 18.07 2.23
CA MET A 144 -16.57 18.01 3.56
C MET A 144 -17.58 16.88 3.60
N CYS A 145 -17.77 16.30 4.79
CA CYS A 145 -18.80 15.30 5.02
C CYS A 145 -20.12 15.98 5.41
N LEU A 146 -21.20 15.49 4.81
CA LEU A 146 -22.54 15.99 4.99
C LEU A 146 -23.28 15.15 6.04
N PRO A 147 -24.34 15.67 6.68
CA PRO A 147 -25.09 14.94 7.70
C PRO A 147 -25.71 13.62 7.21
N ASN A 148 -25.86 13.45 5.89
CA ASN A 148 -26.36 12.21 5.28
C ASN A 148 -25.29 11.11 5.15
N GLY A 149 -24.07 11.33 5.65
CA GLY A 149 -22.95 10.39 5.59
C GLY A 149 -22.15 10.42 4.28
N SER A 150 -22.58 11.17 3.27
CA SER A 150 -21.81 11.37 2.04
C SER A 150 -20.78 12.48 2.20
N CYS A 151 -19.66 12.40 1.46
CA CYS A 151 -18.65 13.45 1.47
C CYS A 151 -18.36 13.94 0.04
N THR A 152 -17.97 15.20 -0.06
CA THR A 152 -17.68 15.88 -1.34
C THR A 152 -16.17 15.95 -1.59
N GLY A 153 -15.77 16.46 -2.77
CA GLY A 153 -14.36 16.76 -3.08
C GLY A 153 -13.43 15.55 -2.99
N ALA A 154 -12.16 15.81 -2.66
CA ALA A 154 -11.14 14.77 -2.51
C ALA A 154 -11.48 13.74 -1.41
N ILE A 155 -12.08 14.16 -0.29
CA ILE A 155 -12.56 13.23 0.76
C ILE A 155 -13.61 12.28 0.19
N GLY A 156 -14.59 12.79 -0.56
CA GLY A 156 -15.61 11.98 -1.21
C GLY A 156 -15.00 10.98 -2.20
N MET A 157 -14.01 11.40 -2.98
CA MET A 157 -13.31 10.51 -3.92
C MET A 157 -12.58 9.36 -3.21
N LEU A 158 -11.97 9.62 -2.06
CA LEU A 158 -11.36 8.56 -1.23
C LEU A 158 -12.42 7.60 -0.69
N MET A 159 -13.50 8.12 -0.11
CA MET A 159 -14.56 7.29 0.48
C MET A 159 -15.31 6.45 -0.55
N ASN A 160 -15.49 6.97 -1.76
CA ASN A 160 -16.16 6.27 -2.85
C ASN A 160 -15.22 5.31 -3.60
N ASN A 161 -13.96 5.16 -3.17
CA ASN A 161 -12.95 4.34 -3.83
C ASN A 161 -12.67 4.78 -5.28
N ASP A 162 -12.83 6.07 -5.59
CA ASP A 162 -12.49 6.64 -6.90
C ASP A 162 -10.98 6.82 -7.07
N VAL A 163 -10.28 6.98 -5.94
CA VAL A 163 -8.83 7.15 -5.79
C VAL A 163 -8.34 6.43 -4.53
N ASP A 164 -7.05 6.10 -4.50
CA ASP A 164 -6.40 5.38 -3.41
C ASP A 164 -5.67 6.32 -2.43
N PHE A 165 -5.26 7.49 -2.92
CA PHE A 165 -4.43 8.44 -2.19
C PHE A 165 -4.77 9.88 -2.58
N ALA A 166 -4.67 10.82 -1.64
CA ALA A 166 -4.80 12.25 -1.92
C ALA A 166 -3.49 12.98 -1.60
N ALA A 167 -2.90 13.58 -2.63
CA ALA A 167 -1.63 14.30 -2.58
C ALA A 167 -1.88 15.82 -2.52
N THR A 168 -2.42 16.29 -1.39
CA THR A 168 -2.81 17.69 -1.18
C THR A 168 -2.80 18.04 0.31
N GLU A 169 -2.77 19.33 0.58
CA GLU A 169 -2.78 19.98 1.88
C GLU A 169 -4.09 19.75 2.62
N PHE A 170 -4.13 18.69 3.42
CA PHE A 170 -5.19 18.50 4.39
C PHE A 170 -4.75 18.91 5.79
N MET A 171 -5.49 19.86 6.37
CA MET A 171 -5.50 20.02 7.82
C MET A 171 -6.21 18.83 8.46
N MET A 172 -5.53 18.19 9.43
CA MET A 172 -6.06 17.08 10.22
C MET A 172 -7.05 17.61 11.26
N THR A 173 -8.33 17.56 10.96
CA THR A 173 -9.43 17.90 11.89
C THR A 173 -10.14 16.64 12.35
N SER A 174 -10.85 16.70 13.48
CA SER A 174 -11.64 15.57 14.00
C SER A 174 -12.62 15.03 12.96
N ASP A 175 -13.41 15.90 12.32
CA ASP A 175 -14.39 15.49 11.29
C ASP A 175 -13.76 14.74 10.11
N ARG A 176 -12.49 15.03 9.77
CA ARG A 176 -11.78 14.35 8.68
C ARG A 176 -11.17 13.04 9.13
N LEU A 177 -10.70 12.95 10.37
CA LEU A 177 -10.17 11.71 10.95
C LEU A 177 -11.24 10.62 11.07
N ASP A 178 -12.51 11.02 11.22
CA ASP A 178 -13.64 10.09 11.20
C ASP A 178 -13.95 9.54 9.79
N ALA A 179 -13.52 10.24 8.73
CA ALA A 179 -13.81 9.88 7.34
C ALA A 179 -12.63 9.24 6.60
N ILE A 180 -11.40 9.70 6.85
CA ILE A 180 -10.19 9.31 6.12
C ILE A 180 -9.00 9.11 7.07
N SER A 181 -8.05 8.28 6.64
CA SER A 181 -6.77 8.13 7.31
C SER A 181 -5.73 9.08 6.73
N PHE A 182 -4.81 9.53 7.57
CA PHE A 182 -3.70 10.42 7.19
C PHE A 182 -2.36 9.72 7.29
N THR A 183 -1.40 10.18 6.49
CA THR A 183 0.01 9.86 6.67
C THR A 183 0.60 10.68 7.83
N THR A 184 1.87 10.46 8.14
CA THR A 184 2.62 11.36 9.02
C THR A 184 2.63 12.77 8.43
N PRO A 185 2.31 13.83 9.20
CA PRO A 185 2.40 15.21 8.74
C PRO A 185 3.80 15.53 8.21
N ILE A 186 3.87 16.10 7.00
CA ILE A 186 5.14 16.39 6.32
C ILE A 186 5.54 17.88 6.34
N TYR A 187 4.63 18.77 6.77
CA TYR A 187 4.94 20.15 7.15
C TYR A 187 3.88 20.68 8.12
N THR A 188 4.17 21.83 8.74
CA THR A 188 3.23 22.53 9.62
C THR A 188 3.10 23.97 9.16
N THR A 189 1.92 24.55 9.37
CA THR A 189 1.64 25.96 9.12
C THR A 189 1.39 26.66 10.45
N LYS A 190 1.80 27.91 10.57
CA LYS A 190 1.48 28.76 11.73
C LYS A 190 0.14 29.46 11.53
#